data_AF-A0A428U152-F1
#
_entry.id   AF-A0A428U152-F1
#
_cell.length_a   1.000
_cell.length_b   1.000
_cell.length_c   1.000
_cell.angle_alpha   90.00
_cell.angle_beta   90.00
_cell.angle_gamma   90.00
#
_symmetry.space_group_name_H-M   'P 1'
#
loop_
_entity.id
_entity.type
_entity.pdbx_description
1 polymer ?
#
loop_
_entity_poly.entity_id
_entity_poly.type
_entity_poly.pdbx_seq_one_letter_code
_entity_poly.pdbx_strand_id
1 'polypeptide(L)'
;MSMDLDQTVDEAVPAPGLRSIDITISAQDLRRFLRAGQKIRPSDKTIWKGDARERRRLAGGNTDDGWAWRTTQDAKTNPFTEALGSYLHHHLALDLFHPSVQVTQISCTGFVLGQGRLKILMLGDMSQSLSRAAWAFVAQLGERVRGEHLPQVFSAKFGG
;
A
#
# COMPACT_ATOMS: atom_id res chain seq x y z
N MET A 1 19.69 54.39 14.08
CA MET A 1 18.71 54.04 13.04
C MET A 1 19.19 52.73 12.44
N SER A 2 18.80 51.60 13.05
CA SER A 2 19.22 50.26 12.64
C SER A 2 17.95 49.53 12.21
N MET A 3 17.91 49.14 10.93
CA MET A 3 16.79 48.50 10.27
C MET A 3 16.74 47.01 10.62
N ASP A 4 15.52 46.49 10.57
CA ASP A 4 15.01 45.24 11.12
C ASP A 4 15.73 43.97 10.64
N LEU A 5 16.12 43.13 11.59
CA LEU A 5 16.47 41.73 11.36
C LEU A 5 15.18 40.90 11.36
N ASP A 6 14.78 40.50 10.16
CA ASP A 6 14.38 39.15 9.79
C ASP A 6 13.64 38.32 10.87
N GLN A 7 12.31 38.45 10.90
CA GLN A 7 11.44 37.43 11.49
C GLN A 7 10.81 36.62 10.37
N THR A 8 11.56 35.64 9.88
CA THR A 8 10.98 34.47 9.23
C THR A 8 10.10 33.76 10.26
N VAL A 9 8.79 33.84 10.07
CA VAL A 9 7.83 33.04 10.83
C VAL A 9 8.05 31.60 10.40
N ASP A 10 8.92 30.91 11.14
CA ASP A 10 9.15 29.48 10.99
C ASP A 10 7.85 28.81 11.44
N GLU A 11 6.94 28.62 10.48
CA GLU A 11 5.65 27.96 10.65
C GLU A 11 5.98 26.52 11.07
N ALA A 12 6.03 26.31 12.39
CA ALA A 12 6.48 25.07 13.00
C ALA A 12 5.60 23.93 12.48
N VAL A 13 6.11 23.21 11.46
CA VAL A 13 5.47 22.04 10.89
C VAL A 13 5.24 21.09 12.06
N PRO A 14 3.99 20.83 12.47
CA PRO A 14 3.73 20.05 13.66
C PRO A 14 4.37 18.67 13.45
N ALA A 15 5.30 18.33 14.35
CA ALA A 15 5.99 17.05 14.29
C ALA A 15 4.93 15.93 14.25
N PRO A 16 4.95 15.04 13.24
CA PRO A 16 3.91 14.04 13.10
C PRO A 16 3.93 13.14 14.33
N GLY A 17 2.80 13.09 15.06
CA GLY A 17 2.66 12.25 16.25
C GLY A 17 2.89 10.76 15.99
N LEU A 18 2.75 10.32 14.72
CA LEU A 18 3.10 8.99 14.26
C LEU A 18 3.80 9.06 12.90
N ARG A 19 5.05 8.60 12.85
CA ARG A 19 5.89 8.66 11.65
C ARG A 19 5.80 7.40 10.79
N SER A 20 5.72 6.23 11.40
CA SER A 20 5.71 4.94 10.70
C SER A 20 5.06 3.84 11.55
N ILE A 21 4.47 2.84 10.87
CA ILE A 21 3.95 1.62 11.48
C ILE A 21 4.42 0.46 10.61
N ASP A 22 4.99 -0.56 11.24
CA ASP A 22 5.36 -1.81 10.58
C ASP A 22 4.33 -2.88 10.89
N ILE A 23 3.76 -3.50 9.84
CA ILE A 23 2.79 -4.59 9.95
C ILE A 23 3.43 -5.85 9.37
N THR A 24 3.57 -6.87 10.19
CA THR A 24 4.08 -8.18 9.77
C THR A 24 2.94 -9.19 9.71
N ILE A 25 2.75 -9.82 8.54
CA ILE A 25 1.71 -10.82 8.31
C ILE A 25 2.39 -12.14 7.94
N SER A 26 2.05 -13.20 8.66
CA SER A 26 2.58 -14.53 8.38
C SER A 26 2.03 -15.07 7.05
N ALA A 27 2.80 -15.94 6.37
CA ALA A 27 2.38 -16.51 5.09
C ALA A 27 1.06 -17.30 5.17
N GLN A 28 0.79 -17.94 6.32
CA GLN A 28 -0.45 -18.67 6.56
C GLN A 28 -1.68 -17.75 6.67
N ASP A 29 -1.48 -16.53 7.18
CA ASP A 29 -2.57 -15.58 7.38
C ASP A 29 -2.88 -14.78 6.11
N LEU A 30 -1.93 -14.64 5.16
CA LEU A 30 -2.17 -13.99 3.86
C LEU A 30 -3.41 -14.56 3.14
N ARG A 31 -3.55 -15.89 3.13
CA ARG A 31 -4.71 -16.57 2.52
C ARG A 31 -6.00 -16.27 3.26
N ARG A 32 -5.95 -16.08 4.58
CA ARG A 32 -7.11 -15.74 5.41
C ARG A 32 -7.56 -14.32 5.13
N PHE A 33 -6.64 -13.36 5.06
CA PHE A 33 -6.92 -11.98 4.66
C PHE A 33 -7.53 -11.92 3.27
N LEU A 34 -6.97 -12.62 2.29
CA LEU A 34 -7.53 -12.66 0.93
C LEU A 34 -8.97 -13.16 0.91
N ARG A 35 -9.25 -14.28 1.60
CA ARG A 35 -10.60 -14.87 1.68
C ARG A 35 -11.59 -13.98 2.44
N ALA A 36 -11.15 -13.34 3.51
CA ALA A 36 -11.97 -12.39 4.26
C ALA A 36 -12.31 -11.18 3.37
N GLY A 37 -11.32 -10.65 2.66
CA GLY A 37 -11.43 -9.54 1.73
C GLY A 37 -12.44 -9.74 0.61
N GLN A 38 -12.49 -10.94 0.05
CA GLN A 38 -13.48 -11.30 -0.98
C GLN A 38 -14.93 -11.21 -0.49
N LYS A 39 -15.15 -11.30 0.83
CA LYS A 39 -16.48 -11.21 1.46
C LYS A 39 -16.80 -9.78 1.93
N ILE A 40 -15.78 -8.93 2.06
CA ILE A 40 -15.96 -7.55 2.49
C ILE A 40 -16.61 -6.79 1.33
N ARG A 41 -17.77 -6.19 1.63
CA ARG A 41 -18.29 -5.13 0.79
C ARG A 41 -17.60 -3.84 1.23
N PRO A 42 -17.05 -3.05 0.30
CA PRO A 42 -16.48 -1.75 0.65
C PRO A 42 -17.56 -0.95 1.37
N SER A 43 -17.25 -0.50 2.59
CA SER A 43 -18.17 0.34 3.35
C SER A 43 -18.05 1.76 2.82
N ASP A 44 -19.18 2.42 2.56
CA ASP A 44 -19.20 3.85 2.23
C ASP A 44 -18.50 4.71 3.28
N LYS A 45 -18.37 4.23 4.53
CA LYS A 45 -17.70 4.96 5.63
C LYS A 45 -16.19 5.10 5.44
N THR A 46 -15.56 4.19 4.68
CA THR A 46 -14.11 4.21 4.45
C THR A 46 -13.74 4.76 3.08
N ILE A 47 -14.72 5.02 2.22
CA ILE A 47 -14.49 5.71 0.95
C ILE A 47 -14.31 7.19 1.28
N TRP A 48 -13.21 7.77 0.83
CA TRP A 48 -12.95 9.21 0.99
C TRP A 48 -14.08 10.02 0.33
N LYS A 49 -14.83 10.79 1.13
CA LYS A 49 -15.97 11.60 0.67
C LYS A 49 -15.68 13.10 0.55
N GLY A 50 -14.47 13.53 0.88
CA GLY A 50 -14.10 14.95 0.83
C GLY A 50 -13.73 15.40 -0.58
N ASP A 51 -13.69 16.72 -0.77
CA ASP A 51 -13.29 17.33 -2.04
C ASP A 51 -11.84 16.95 -2.43
N ALA A 52 -11.53 16.96 -3.72
CA ALA A 52 -10.19 16.67 -4.23
C ALA A 52 -9.11 17.62 -3.67
N ARG A 53 -9.48 18.87 -3.35
CA ARG A 53 -8.60 19.84 -2.69
C ARG A 53 -8.28 19.43 -1.26
N GLU A 54 -9.27 18.99 -0.51
CA GLU A 54 -9.11 18.55 0.87
C GLU A 54 -8.29 17.26 0.93
N ARG A 55 -8.53 16.34 0.00
CA ARG A 55 -7.72 15.13 -0.17
C ARG A 55 -6.24 15.47 -0.35
N ARG A 56 -5.93 16.43 -1.22
CA ARG A 56 -4.55 16.90 -1.46
C ARG A 56 -3.97 17.58 -0.23
N ARG A 57 -4.76 18.37 0.49
CA ARG A 57 -4.33 19.02 1.75
C ARG A 57 -3.93 17.98 2.79
N LEU A 58 -4.73 16.92 2.96
CA LEU A 58 -4.46 15.85 3.92
C LEU A 58 -3.32 14.92 3.48
N ALA A 59 -3.17 14.65 2.19
CA ALA A 59 -2.01 13.92 1.66
C ALA A 59 -0.69 14.68 1.88
N GLY A 60 -0.76 15.98 2.19
CA GLY A 60 0.38 16.83 2.42
C GLY A 60 1.18 17.07 1.13
N GLY A 61 2.51 17.07 1.23
CA GLY A 61 3.40 17.22 0.07
C GLY A 61 3.40 16.02 -0.90
N ASN A 62 2.60 14.98 -0.64
CA ASN A 62 2.52 13.81 -1.50
C ASN A 62 1.58 14.07 -2.68
N THR A 63 2.06 13.76 -3.89
CA THR A 63 1.32 13.97 -5.14
C THR A 63 0.26 12.90 -5.40
N ASP A 64 0.41 11.71 -4.81
CA ASP A 64 -0.52 10.58 -4.91
C ASP A 64 -0.64 9.92 -3.52
N ASP A 65 -1.87 9.67 -3.09
CA ASP A 65 -2.16 8.97 -1.83
C ASP A 65 -2.26 7.45 -2.01
N GLY A 66 -2.19 6.95 -3.25
CA GLY A 66 -2.16 5.52 -3.55
C GLY A 66 -3.51 4.81 -3.41
N TRP A 67 -4.58 5.54 -3.08
CA TRP A 67 -5.92 4.98 -2.83
C TRP A 67 -6.92 5.28 -3.95
N ALA A 68 -6.49 5.90 -5.05
CA ALA A 68 -7.34 6.25 -6.19
C ALA A 68 -8.06 5.05 -6.83
N TRP A 69 -7.50 3.84 -6.70
CA TRP A 69 -8.16 2.61 -7.15
C TRP A 69 -9.46 2.32 -6.39
N ARG A 70 -9.64 2.82 -5.15
CA ARG A 70 -10.89 2.62 -4.38
C ARG A 70 -12.05 3.47 -4.88
N THR A 71 -11.78 4.58 -5.57
CA THR A 71 -12.81 5.45 -6.15
C THR A 71 -13.16 5.06 -7.59
N THR A 72 -12.26 4.34 -8.28
CA THR A 72 -12.38 4.02 -9.71
C THR A 72 -12.64 2.54 -9.98
N GLN A 73 -12.25 1.65 -9.09
CA GLN A 73 -12.40 0.20 -9.24
C GLN A 73 -13.36 -0.36 -8.20
N ASP A 74 -14.05 -1.44 -8.60
CA ASP A 74 -14.83 -2.26 -7.70
C ASP A 74 -13.89 -2.82 -6.62
N ALA A 75 -14.21 -2.69 -5.33
CA ALA A 75 -13.29 -3.09 -4.24
C ALA A 75 -12.91 -4.57 -4.26
N LYS A 76 -13.63 -5.38 -5.05
CA LYS A 76 -13.28 -6.76 -5.40
C LYS A 76 -11.91 -6.91 -6.05
N THR A 77 -11.34 -5.84 -6.60
CA THR A 77 -10.04 -5.87 -7.29
C THR A 77 -8.88 -6.03 -6.31
N ASN A 78 -9.03 -5.60 -5.06
CA ASN A 78 -7.94 -5.62 -4.06
C ASN A 78 -8.41 -6.20 -2.70
N PRO A 79 -8.84 -7.47 -2.67
CA PRO A 79 -9.49 -8.06 -1.48
C PRO A 79 -8.55 -8.11 -0.27
N PHE A 80 -7.27 -8.42 -0.47
CA PHE A 80 -6.30 -8.44 0.62
C PHE A 80 -6.22 -7.07 1.34
N THR A 81 -6.10 -5.98 0.57
CA THR A 81 -5.94 -4.63 1.12
C THR A 81 -7.20 -4.17 1.84
N GLU A 82 -8.39 -4.49 1.34
CA GLU A 82 -9.66 -4.23 2.04
C GLU A 82 -9.75 -4.98 3.37
N ALA A 83 -9.34 -6.25 3.41
CA ALA A 83 -9.31 -7.03 4.65
C ALA A 83 -8.31 -6.44 5.66
N LEU A 84 -7.14 -6.03 5.20
CA LEU A 84 -6.15 -5.40 6.06
C LEU A 84 -6.66 -4.07 6.62
N GLY A 85 -7.21 -3.20 5.78
CA GLY A 85 -7.79 -1.93 6.21
C GLY A 85 -8.92 -2.11 7.23
N SER A 86 -9.83 -3.06 6.98
CA SER A 86 -10.90 -3.41 7.90
C SER A 86 -10.38 -3.95 9.24
N TYR A 87 -9.37 -4.82 9.21
CA TYR A 87 -8.74 -5.37 10.41
C TYR A 87 -8.09 -4.27 11.26
N LEU A 88 -7.30 -3.38 10.63
CA LEU A 88 -6.65 -2.26 11.31
C LEU A 88 -7.67 -1.29 11.89
N HIS A 89 -8.73 -0.98 11.16
CA HIS A 89 -9.80 -0.11 11.64
C HIS A 89 -10.52 -0.73 12.83
N HIS A 90 -10.90 -2.02 12.74
CA HIS A 90 -11.65 -2.69 13.79
C HIS A 90 -10.84 -2.91 15.08
N HIS A 91 -9.56 -3.26 14.96
CA HIS A 91 -8.75 -3.64 16.12
C HIS A 91 -7.86 -2.53 16.67
N LEU A 92 -7.44 -1.57 15.83
CA LEU A 92 -6.51 -0.51 16.21
C LEU A 92 -7.09 0.91 16.03
N ALA A 93 -8.35 1.01 15.61
CA ALA A 93 -8.99 2.29 15.23
C ALA A 93 -8.17 3.09 14.19
N LEU A 94 -7.38 2.39 13.37
CA LEU A 94 -6.52 3.00 12.35
C LEU A 94 -7.19 2.93 10.98
N ASP A 95 -7.33 4.08 10.34
CA ASP A 95 -7.82 4.17 8.96
C ASP A 95 -6.65 4.06 7.97
N LEU A 96 -6.47 2.87 7.39
CA LEU A 96 -5.46 2.62 6.37
C LEU A 96 -5.67 3.48 5.11
N PHE A 97 -6.92 3.88 4.84
CA PHE A 97 -7.29 4.54 3.60
C PHE A 97 -7.39 6.07 3.74
N HIS A 98 -6.92 6.60 4.86
CA HIS A 98 -6.79 8.03 5.06
C HIS A 98 -5.76 8.59 4.05
N PRO A 99 -6.00 9.76 3.40
CA PRO A 99 -5.07 10.30 2.39
C PRO A 99 -3.65 10.56 2.89
N SER A 100 -3.46 10.75 4.20
CA SER A 100 -2.15 10.92 4.84
C SER A 100 -1.41 9.60 5.11
N VAL A 101 -2.07 8.45 4.97
CA VAL A 101 -1.48 7.13 5.21
C VAL A 101 -0.99 6.56 3.87
N GLN A 102 0.27 6.14 3.85
CA GLN A 102 0.93 5.62 2.66
C GLN A 102 1.68 4.33 2.96
N VAL A 103 1.69 3.42 1.98
CA VAL A 103 2.54 2.22 2.02
C VAL A 103 3.91 2.60 1.46
N THR A 104 4.90 2.76 2.34
CA THR A 104 6.26 3.18 1.95
C THR A 104 7.17 2.01 1.58
N GLN A 105 6.90 0.83 2.11
CA GLN A 105 7.67 -0.38 1.87
C GLN A 105 6.82 -1.65 2.00
N ILE A 106 7.07 -2.63 1.13
CA ILE A 106 6.57 -4.00 1.21
C ILE A 106 7.78 -4.92 1.21
N SER A 107 8.01 -5.61 2.33
CA SER A 107 9.10 -6.57 2.48
C SER A 107 8.55 -7.99 2.44
N CYS A 108 9.07 -8.78 1.52
CA CYS A 108 8.84 -10.22 1.40
C CYS A 108 10.20 -10.92 1.44
N THR A 109 10.23 -12.21 1.78
CA THR A 109 11.49 -12.94 1.91
C THR A 109 12.32 -12.95 0.61
N GLY A 110 11.68 -12.87 -0.57
CA GLY A 110 12.37 -12.88 -1.87
C GLY A 110 12.55 -11.50 -2.52
N PHE A 111 11.89 -10.46 -2.02
CA PHE A 111 11.99 -9.11 -2.57
C PHE A 111 11.61 -8.03 -1.54
N VAL A 112 12.19 -6.85 -1.69
CA VAL A 112 11.80 -5.66 -0.95
C VAL A 112 11.46 -4.56 -1.95
N LEU A 113 10.21 -4.11 -1.92
CA LEU A 113 9.72 -2.97 -2.67
C LEU A 113 9.65 -1.77 -1.73
N GLY A 114 10.31 -0.67 -2.05
CA GLY A 114 10.17 0.61 -1.36
C GLY A 114 9.92 1.74 -2.35
N GLN A 115 9.75 2.96 -1.85
CA GLN A 115 9.62 4.15 -2.70
C GLN A 115 10.78 4.25 -3.70
N GLY A 116 10.44 4.15 -5.01
CA GLY A 116 11.38 4.26 -6.12
C GLY A 116 12.43 3.14 -6.24
N ARG A 117 12.35 2.07 -5.43
CA ARG A 117 13.38 1.01 -5.40
C ARG A 117 12.78 -0.38 -5.26
N LEU A 118 13.28 -1.31 -6.05
CA LEU A 118 12.98 -2.73 -5.95
C LEU A 118 14.28 -3.51 -5.77
N LYS A 119 14.38 -4.27 -4.68
CA LYS A 119 15.48 -5.21 -4.41
C LYS A 119 14.96 -6.63 -4.54
N ILE A 120 15.63 -7.45 -5.36
CA ILE A 120 15.28 -8.86 -5.57
C ILE A 120 16.43 -9.71 -5.04
N LEU A 121 16.11 -10.73 -4.24
CA LEU A 121 17.09 -11.66 -3.70
C LEU A 121 17.24 -12.85 -4.66
N MET A 122 18.46 -13.12 -5.11
CA MET A 122 18.75 -14.06 -6.20
C MET A 122 19.01 -15.49 -5.70
N LEU A 123 18.90 -16.46 -6.62
CA LEU A 123 18.92 -17.92 -6.40
C LEU A 123 20.11 -18.45 -5.57
N GLY A 124 21.24 -17.74 -5.54
CA GLY A 124 22.41 -18.15 -4.75
C GLY A 124 22.19 -18.08 -3.23
N ASP A 125 21.26 -17.23 -2.79
CA ASP A 125 21.04 -16.93 -1.37
C ASP A 125 19.70 -17.51 -0.84
N MET A 126 18.92 -18.19 -1.69
CA MET A 126 17.50 -18.50 -1.43
C MET A 126 17.09 -19.88 -1.97
N SER A 127 15.99 -20.44 -1.44
CA SER A 127 15.39 -21.64 -2.03
C SER A 127 14.88 -21.37 -3.45
N GLN A 128 14.96 -22.37 -4.34
CA GLN A 128 14.50 -22.24 -5.74
C GLN A 128 13.04 -21.77 -5.85
N SER A 129 12.19 -22.19 -4.92
CA SER A 129 10.78 -21.78 -4.85
C SER A 129 10.61 -20.28 -4.60
N LEU A 130 11.45 -19.70 -3.75
CA LEU A 130 11.38 -18.30 -3.36
C LEU A 130 11.90 -17.39 -4.46
N SER A 131 13.01 -17.76 -5.11
CA SER A 131 13.52 -17.03 -6.26
C SER A 131 12.53 -17.06 -7.43
N ARG A 132 11.87 -18.20 -7.68
CA ARG A 132 10.81 -18.30 -8.70
C ARG A 132 9.63 -17.36 -8.37
N ALA A 133 9.21 -17.29 -7.11
CA ALA A 133 8.15 -16.39 -6.69
C ALA A 133 8.53 -14.90 -6.84
N ALA A 134 9.77 -14.54 -6.48
CA ALA A 134 10.29 -13.19 -6.65
C ALA A 134 10.35 -12.80 -8.14
N TRP A 135 10.80 -13.70 -9.02
CA TRP A 135 10.79 -13.48 -10.47
C TRP A 135 9.38 -13.37 -11.05
N ALA A 136 8.43 -14.18 -10.59
CA ALA A 136 7.04 -14.07 -11.01
C ALA A 136 6.45 -12.70 -10.66
N PHE A 137 6.77 -12.17 -9.48
CA PHE A 137 6.38 -10.81 -9.08
C PHE A 137 6.95 -9.75 -10.02
N VAL A 138 8.25 -9.83 -10.35
CA VAL A 138 8.92 -8.88 -11.26
C VAL A 138 8.30 -8.91 -12.65
N ALA A 139 8.03 -10.10 -13.18
CA ALA A 139 7.37 -10.27 -14.47
C ALA A 139 5.97 -9.65 -14.47
N GLN A 140 5.15 -9.95 -13.45
CA GLN A 140 3.80 -9.38 -13.31
C GLN A 140 3.82 -7.85 -13.16
N LEU A 141 4.80 -7.31 -12.44
CA LEU A 141 4.98 -5.87 -12.30
C LEU A 141 5.32 -5.24 -13.66
N GLY A 142 6.23 -5.85 -14.42
CA GLY A 142 6.62 -5.40 -15.76
C GLY A 142 5.46 -5.41 -16.77
N GLU A 143 4.59 -6.42 -16.71
CA GLU A 143 3.35 -6.44 -17.51
C GLU A 143 2.38 -5.35 -17.08
N ARG A 144 2.19 -5.17 -15.77
CA ARG A 144 1.28 -4.15 -15.24
C ARG A 144 1.70 -2.73 -15.62
N VAL A 145 3.00 -2.45 -15.65
CA VAL A 145 3.53 -1.14 -16.06
C VAL A 145 3.39 -0.92 -17.57
N ARG A 146 3.43 -1.98 -18.38
CA ARG A 146 3.26 -1.91 -19.84
C ARG A 146 1.81 -1.74 -20.32
N GLY A 147 0.83 -1.98 -19.45
CA GLY A 147 -0.54 -1.53 -19.69
C GLY A 147 -1.48 -2.53 -20.37
N GLU A 148 -1.28 -3.84 -20.22
CA GLU A 148 -2.30 -4.83 -20.60
C GLU A 148 -2.91 -5.52 -19.36
N HIS A 149 -4.25 -5.58 -19.31
CA HIS A 149 -5.11 -6.04 -18.21
C HIS A 149 -4.66 -7.28 -17.44
N LEU A 150 -5.03 -7.39 -16.14
CA LEU A 150 -5.26 -8.69 -15.47
C LEU A 150 -6.23 -8.54 -14.28
N PRO A 151 -7.19 -9.47 -14.08
CA PRO A 151 -6.99 -10.42 -12.97
C PRO A 151 -7.56 -11.84 -13.20
N GLN A 152 -6.76 -12.87 -12.94
CA GLN A 152 -7.24 -14.11 -12.30
C GLN A 152 -6.29 -14.48 -11.17
N VAL A 153 -6.72 -14.14 -9.95
CA VAL A 153 -5.86 -13.94 -8.78
C VAL A 153 -5.13 -15.21 -8.34
N PHE A 154 -5.60 -16.43 -8.63
CA PHE A 154 -4.77 -17.65 -8.58
C PHE A 154 -5.42 -18.74 -9.44
N SER A 155 -4.87 -19.02 -10.62
CA SER A 155 -5.12 -20.30 -11.30
C SER A 155 -3.91 -20.68 -12.16
N ALA A 156 -2.81 -21.00 -11.50
CA ALA A 156 -1.86 -21.96 -12.09
C ALA A 156 -2.16 -23.28 -11.40
N LYS A 157 -2.82 -24.20 -12.12
CA LYS A 157 -2.79 -25.62 -11.75
C LYS A 157 -1.31 -26.02 -11.74
N PHE A 158 -0.71 -26.05 -10.56
CA PHE A 158 0.56 -26.72 -10.35
C PHE A 158 0.25 -28.21 -10.27
N GLY A 159 0.44 -28.91 -11.38
CA GLY A 159 0.31 -30.36 -11.44
C GLY A 159 1.32 -30.92 -12.43
N GLY A 160 2.19 -31.80 -11.90
CA GLY A 160 2.90 -32.88 -12.61
C GLY A 160 3.91 -32.45 -13.63
#